data_AF-A0AAJ0PBA7-F1
#
_entry.id   AF-A0AAJ0PBA7-F1
#
_cell.length_a   1.000
_cell.length_b   1.000
_cell.length_c   1.000
_cell.angle_alpha   90.00
_cell.angle_beta   90.00
_cell.angle_gamma   90.00
#
_symmetry.space_group_name_H-M   'P 1'
#
loop_
_entity.id
_entity.type
_entity.pdbx_description
1 polymer ?
#
loop_
_entity_poly.entity_id
_entity_poly.type
_entity_poly.pdbx_seq_one_letter_code
_entity_poly.pdbx_strand_id
1 'polypeptide(L)'
;MVRRAAPTIVLAFLAAIAGVFIGGWIRTPGTAHGTELHTLLHRGVVLDAPQEAALDRLEAEFAVRRAALEAELRADNVRLAAAIEREHANGPAVAAAVDRSHRTMGALQKATLAHVFAMRGVMRADQTAAFDRVVVQALTPAH
;
A
#
# COMPACT_ATOMS: atom_id res chain seq x y z
N MET A 1 -25.25 -36.32 6.97
CA MET A 1 -23.80 -36.09 7.15
C MET A 1 -23.34 -34.64 6.90
N VAL A 2 -24.23 -33.63 6.85
CA VAL A 2 -23.85 -32.24 6.47
C VAL A 2 -24.12 -31.26 7.62
N ARG A 3 -23.42 -31.37 8.76
CA ARG A 3 -23.58 -30.39 9.86
C ARG A 3 -22.33 -30.08 10.68
N ARG A 4 -21.14 -30.47 10.20
CA ARG A 4 -19.86 -30.18 10.86
C ARG A 4 -18.83 -29.47 9.98
N ALA A 5 -19.12 -29.24 8.70
CA ALA A 5 -18.21 -28.59 7.76
C ALA A 5 -18.37 -27.05 7.68
N ALA A 6 -19.54 -26.52 8.06
CA ALA A 6 -19.80 -25.07 8.02
C ALA A 6 -18.85 -24.24 8.92
N PRO A 7 -18.57 -24.62 10.18
CA PRO A 7 -17.65 -23.83 11.01
C PRO A 7 -16.20 -23.92 10.50
N THR A 8 -15.80 -25.04 9.92
CA THR A 8 -14.44 -25.23 9.37
C THR A 8 -14.22 -24.42 8.08
N ILE A 9 -15.24 -24.25 7.24
CA ILE A 9 -15.14 -23.39 6.04
C ILE A 9 -15.02 -21.92 6.44
N VAL A 10 -15.83 -21.46 7.41
CA VAL A 10 -15.75 -20.09 7.92
C VAL A 10 -14.40 -19.83 8.58
N LEU A 11 -13.89 -20.77 9.38
CA LEU A 11 -12.59 -20.64 10.03
C LEU A 11 -11.43 -20.67 9.02
N ALA A 12 -11.49 -21.52 7.99
CA ALA A 12 -10.50 -21.56 6.91
C ALA A 12 -10.52 -20.28 6.06
N PHE A 13 -11.70 -19.69 5.83
CA PHE A 13 -11.86 -18.41 5.13
C PHE A 13 -11.33 -17.23 5.96
N LEU A 14 -11.62 -17.21 7.27
CA LEU A 14 -11.05 -16.23 8.20
C LEU A 14 -9.53 -16.38 8.33
N ALA A 15 -9.00 -17.61 8.31
CA ALA A 15 -7.57 -17.88 8.31
C ALA A 15 -6.89 -17.50 6.98
N ALA A 16 -7.58 -17.65 5.84
CA ALA A 16 -7.10 -17.19 4.54
C ALA A 16 -7.10 -15.65 4.45
N ILE A 17 -8.15 -14.99 4.95
CA ILE A 17 -8.20 -13.53 5.07
C ILE A 17 -7.12 -13.06 6.04
N ALA A 18 -7.03 -13.61 7.25
CA ALA A 18 -5.97 -13.27 8.19
C ALA A 18 -4.57 -13.59 7.62
N GLY A 19 -4.40 -14.65 6.84
CA GLY A 19 -3.14 -14.99 6.17
C GLY A 19 -2.77 -14.05 5.02
N VAL A 20 -3.76 -13.51 4.29
CA VAL A 20 -3.58 -12.50 3.25
C VAL A 20 -3.42 -11.09 3.86
N PHE A 21 -4.03 -10.81 5.01
CA PHE A 21 -3.94 -9.51 5.69
C PHE A 21 -2.74 -9.43 6.64
N ILE A 22 -2.44 -10.43 7.46
CA ILE A 22 -1.23 -10.49 8.31
C ILE A 22 -0.03 -10.87 7.46
N GLY A 23 -0.15 -11.92 6.63
CA GLY A 23 0.90 -12.27 5.69
C GLY A 23 1.09 -11.21 4.62
N GLY A 24 0.05 -10.45 4.25
CA GLY A 24 0.18 -9.27 3.41
C GLY A 24 0.80 -8.08 4.16
N TRP A 25 0.48 -7.81 5.42
CA TRP A 25 1.14 -6.72 6.15
C TRP A 25 2.60 -7.03 6.52
N ILE A 26 2.94 -8.31 6.71
CA ILE A 26 4.32 -8.77 6.97
C ILE A 26 5.11 -8.99 5.66
N ARG A 27 4.44 -9.25 4.52
CA ARG A 27 5.08 -9.66 3.26
C ARG A 27 4.74 -8.79 2.04
N THR A 28 3.78 -7.87 2.13
CA THR A 28 3.64 -6.81 1.12
C THR A 28 4.75 -5.82 1.41
N PRO A 29 5.65 -5.57 0.45
CA PRO A 29 6.72 -4.62 0.66
C PRO A 29 6.19 -3.17 0.64
N GLY A 30 4.89 -2.92 0.82
CA GLY A 30 4.28 -1.58 0.76
C GLY A 30 4.74 -0.62 1.87
N THR A 31 5.21 -1.16 3.00
CA THR A 31 5.89 -0.39 4.05
C THR A 31 7.36 -0.13 3.72
N ALA A 32 7.98 -0.99 2.91
CA ALA A 32 9.38 -0.91 2.50
C ALA A 32 9.58 0.00 1.29
N HIS A 33 8.76 -0.04 0.24
CA HIS A 33 9.07 0.64 -1.02
C HIS A 33 9.27 2.16 -0.89
N GLY A 34 8.56 2.87 0.00
CA GLY A 34 8.80 4.30 0.21
C GLY A 34 10.20 4.56 0.77
N THR A 35 10.58 3.86 1.84
CA THR A 35 11.89 3.99 2.50
C THR A 35 13.02 3.34 1.68
N GLU A 36 12.73 2.25 0.98
CA GLU A 36 13.66 1.49 0.16
C GLU A 36 13.94 2.21 -1.16
N LEU A 37 12.91 2.75 -1.83
CA LEU A 37 13.09 3.64 -2.98
C LEU A 37 13.83 4.91 -2.57
N HIS A 38 13.47 5.54 -1.45
CA HIS A 38 14.18 6.73 -0.95
C HIS A 38 15.66 6.42 -0.67
N THR A 39 15.95 5.27 -0.05
CA THR A 39 17.33 4.82 0.21
C THR A 39 18.08 4.47 -1.07
N LEU A 40 17.41 3.86 -2.05
CA LEU A 40 17.98 3.54 -3.36
C LEU A 40 18.19 4.80 -4.20
N LEU A 41 17.33 5.82 -4.04
CA LEU A 41 17.49 7.14 -4.66
C LEU A 41 18.71 7.87 -4.11
N HIS A 42 18.89 7.93 -2.78
CA HIS A 42 20.08 8.52 -2.17
C HIS A 42 21.39 7.83 -2.56
N ARG A 43 21.35 6.51 -2.86
CA ARG A 43 22.52 5.78 -3.36
C ARG A 43 22.74 5.93 -4.87
N GLY A 44 21.66 6.06 -5.64
CA GLY A 44 21.69 6.02 -7.10
C GLY A 44 21.72 7.39 -7.77
N VAL A 45 21.36 8.45 -7.05
CA VAL A 45 21.26 9.82 -7.56
C VAL A 45 21.95 10.78 -6.57
N VAL A 46 22.96 11.50 -7.04
CA VAL A 46 23.62 12.56 -6.25
C VAL A 46 22.74 13.80 -6.29
N LEU A 47 22.18 14.17 -5.15
CA LEU A 47 21.29 15.33 -4.98
C LEU A 47 22.10 16.55 -4.52
N ASP A 48 21.68 17.74 -4.95
CA ASP A 48 22.17 19.00 -4.37
C ASP A 48 21.25 19.46 -3.22
N ALA A 49 21.72 20.40 -2.39
CA ALA A 49 20.96 20.86 -1.23
C ALA A 49 19.55 21.41 -1.57
N PRO A 50 19.35 22.16 -2.67
CA PRO A 50 18.01 22.52 -3.13
C PRO A 50 17.11 21.31 -3.44
N GLN A 51 17.65 20.28 -4.11
CA GLN A 51 16.90 19.05 -4.42
C GLN A 51 16.53 18.26 -3.17
N GLU A 52 17.46 18.13 -2.21
CA GLU A 52 17.19 17.49 -0.91
C GLU A 52 16.05 18.20 -0.18
N ALA A 53 16.11 19.53 -0.06
CA ALA A 53 15.07 20.31 0.60
C ALA A 53 13.71 20.21 -0.11
N ALA A 54 13.68 20.07 -1.44
CA ALA A 54 12.46 19.84 -2.19
C ALA A 54 11.89 18.44 -1.96
N LEU A 55 12.74 17.41 -1.93
CA LEU A 55 12.33 16.04 -1.65
C LEU A 55 11.81 15.89 -0.22
N ASP A 56 12.46 16.48 0.78
CA ASP A 56 12.00 16.43 2.17
C ASP A 56 10.58 16.98 2.34
N ARG A 57 10.24 18.05 1.61
CA ARG A 57 8.88 18.60 1.59
C ARG A 57 7.89 17.63 0.95
N LEU A 58 8.23 17.06 -0.21
CA LEU A 58 7.40 16.05 -0.88
C LEU A 58 7.16 14.84 0.03
N GLU A 59 8.18 14.36 0.73
CA GLU A 59 8.06 13.24 1.66
C GLU A 59 7.15 13.58 2.86
N ALA A 60 7.28 14.77 3.43
CA ALA A 60 6.40 15.21 4.52
C ALA A 60 4.94 15.28 4.08
N GLU A 61 4.67 15.85 2.90
CA GLU A 61 3.32 15.91 2.32
C GLU A 61 2.75 14.52 2.02
N PHE A 62 3.56 13.64 1.42
CA PHE A 62 3.16 12.28 1.11
C PHE A 62 2.91 11.46 2.38
N ALA A 63 3.71 11.62 3.43
CA ALA A 63 3.53 10.95 4.70
C ALA A 63 2.16 11.26 5.33
N VAL A 64 1.72 12.52 5.28
CA VAL A 64 0.38 12.92 5.76
C VAL A 64 -0.71 12.25 4.92
N ARG A 65 -0.60 12.30 3.58
CA ARG A 65 -1.60 11.70 2.69
C ARG A 65 -1.70 10.19 2.87
N ARG A 66 -0.56 9.51 2.98
CA ARG A 66 -0.45 8.08 3.21
C ARG A 66 -1.09 7.70 4.55
N ALA A 67 -0.75 8.40 5.64
CA ALA A 67 -1.30 8.13 6.97
C ALA A 67 -2.83 8.25 6.99
N ALA A 68 -3.39 9.22 6.27
CA ALA A 68 -4.85 9.37 6.15
C ALA A 68 -5.50 8.19 5.43
N LEU A 69 -4.93 7.73 4.31
CA LEU A 69 -5.45 6.57 3.55
C LEU A 69 -5.29 5.26 4.33
N GLU A 70 -4.18 5.09 5.05
CA GLU A 70 -3.98 3.94 5.95
C GLU A 70 -4.97 3.93 7.11
N ALA A 71 -5.32 5.10 7.66
CA ALA A 71 -6.36 5.22 8.67
C ALA A 71 -7.75 4.86 8.11
N GLU A 72 -8.04 5.27 6.88
CA GLU A 72 -9.29 4.91 6.20
C GLU A 72 -9.38 3.39 5.94
N LEU A 73 -8.29 2.74 5.52
CA LEU A 73 -8.23 1.27 5.39
C LEU A 73 -8.51 0.57 6.73
N ARG A 74 -7.97 1.08 7.84
CA ARG A 74 -8.27 0.54 9.18
C ARG A 74 -9.74 0.72 9.54
N ALA A 75 -10.34 1.86 9.22
CA ALA A 75 -11.76 2.09 9.43
C ALA A 75 -12.64 1.18 8.55
N ASP A 76 -12.23 0.92 7.32
CA ASP A 76 -12.90 -0.03 6.41
C ASP A 76 -12.89 -1.45 6.97
N ASN A 77 -11.79 -1.88 7.61
CA ASN A 77 -11.71 -3.18 8.28
C ASN A 77 -12.65 -3.29 9.48
N VAL A 78 -12.78 -2.21 10.28
CA VAL A 78 -13.75 -2.18 11.39
C VAL A 78 -15.18 -2.32 10.86
N ARG A 79 -15.52 -1.64 9.75
CA ARG A 79 -16.84 -1.76 9.11
C ARG A 79 -17.08 -3.16 8.56
N LEU A 80 -16.07 -3.76 7.95
CA LEU A 80 -16.14 -5.13 7.43
C LEU A 80 -16.39 -6.13 8.57
N ALA A 81 -15.66 -6.03 9.68
CA ALA A 81 -15.88 -6.87 10.85
C ALA A 81 -17.32 -6.76 11.37
N ALA A 82 -17.82 -5.53 11.55
CA ALA A 82 -19.21 -5.30 11.98
C ALA A 82 -20.25 -5.81 10.96
N ALA A 83 -19.95 -5.79 9.65
CA ALA A 83 -20.82 -6.36 8.64
C ALA A 83 -20.86 -7.90 8.73
N ILE A 84 -19.70 -8.54 8.90
CA ILE A 84 -19.59 -9.99 9.07
C ILE A 84 -20.33 -10.45 10.33
N GLU A 85 -20.20 -9.72 11.44
CA GLU A 85 -20.90 -10.02 12.69
C GLU A 85 -22.42 -9.93 12.57
N ARG A 86 -22.95 -9.04 11.72
CA ARG A 86 -24.39 -8.88 11.53
C ARG A 86 -24.98 -9.85 10.52
N GLU A 87 -24.28 -10.07 9.40
CA GLU A 87 -24.82 -10.83 8.27
C GLU A 87 -24.47 -12.31 8.34
N HIS A 88 -23.37 -12.68 9.01
CA HIS A 88 -22.83 -14.05 9.09
C HIS A 88 -22.71 -14.76 7.71
N ALA A 89 -22.69 -13.99 6.64
CA ALA A 89 -22.64 -14.40 5.25
C ALA A 89 -21.98 -13.28 4.44
N ASN A 90 -21.59 -13.58 3.20
CA ASN A 90 -21.17 -12.56 2.24
C ASN A 90 -22.38 -11.80 1.69
N GLY A 91 -23.05 -11.06 2.57
CA GLY A 91 -24.22 -10.27 2.27
C GLY A 91 -23.88 -8.88 1.71
N PRO A 92 -24.91 -8.07 1.44
CA PRO A 92 -24.73 -6.76 0.83
C PRO A 92 -23.82 -5.81 1.63
N ALA A 93 -23.85 -5.85 2.97
CA ALA A 93 -22.99 -4.98 3.77
C ALA A 93 -21.53 -5.44 3.77
N VAL A 94 -21.29 -6.75 3.78
CA VAL A 94 -19.93 -7.31 3.62
C VAL A 94 -19.35 -6.93 2.26
N ALA A 95 -20.10 -7.13 1.18
CA ALA A 95 -19.67 -6.75 -0.17
C ALA A 95 -19.35 -5.25 -0.28
N ALA A 96 -20.24 -4.38 0.24
CA ALA A 96 -20.03 -2.94 0.22
C ALA A 96 -18.80 -2.48 1.03
N ALA A 97 -18.48 -3.15 2.14
CA ALA A 97 -17.30 -2.86 2.94
C ALA A 97 -16.01 -3.29 2.21
N VAL A 98 -16.02 -4.44 1.54
CA VAL A 98 -14.91 -4.91 0.69
C VAL A 98 -14.66 -3.94 -0.47
N ASP A 99 -15.71 -3.53 -1.19
CA ASP A 99 -15.59 -2.58 -2.31
C ASP A 99 -15.03 -1.22 -1.87
N ARG A 100 -15.39 -0.77 -0.67
CA ARG A 100 -14.80 0.44 -0.09
C ARG A 100 -13.30 0.25 0.18
N SER A 101 -12.92 -0.86 0.82
CA SER A 101 -11.51 -1.19 1.07
C SER A 101 -10.70 -1.24 -0.24
N HIS A 102 -11.24 -1.83 -1.31
CA HIS A 102 -10.61 -1.83 -2.64
C HIS A 102 -10.40 -0.42 -3.20
N ARG A 103 -11.39 0.48 -3.05
CA ARG A 103 -11.24 1.87 -3.49
C ARG A 103 -10.15 2.61 -2.71
N THR A 104 -10.12 2.45 -1.38
CA THR A 104 -9.09 3.08 -0.53
C THR A 104 -7.70 2.53 -0.85
N MET A 105 -7.59 1.22 -1.07
CA MET A 105 -6.35 0.58 -1.52
C MET A 105 -5.87 1.12 -2.88
N GLY A 106 -6.79 1.24 -3.85
CA GLY A 106 -6.48 1.82 -5.15
C GLY A 106 -6.06 3.30 -5.05
N ALA A 107 -6.66 4.07 -4.14
CA ALA A 107 -6.26 5.44 -3.87
C ALA A 107 -4.85 5.53 -3.28
N LEU A 108 -4.48 4.62 -2.37
CA LEU A 108 -3.13 4.53 -1.82
C LEU A 108 -2.11 4.20 -2.91
N GLN A 109 -2.38 3.21 -3.76
CA GLN A 109 -1.49 2.88 -4.90
C GLN A 109 -1.28 4.07 -5.84
N LYS A 110 -2.36 4.77 -6.21
CA LYS A 110 -2.27 5.96 -7.07
C LYS A 110 -1.48 7.08 -6.40
N ALA A 111 -1.67 7.32 -5.10
CA ALA A 111 -0.92 8.32 -4.36
C ALA A 111 0.58 7.99 -4.32
N THR A 112 0.94 6.73 -4.09
CA THR A 112 2.34 6.29 -4.14
C THR A 112 2.95 6.51 -5.52
N LEU A 113 2.25 6.14 -6.60
CA LEU A 113 2.77 6.36 -7.96
C LEU A 113 2.93 7.84 -8.29
N ALA A 114 1.96 8.67 -7.89
CA ALA A 114 2.04 10.12 -8.04
C ALA A 114 3.24 10.70 -7.28
N HIS A 115 3.52 10.22 -6.05
CA HIS A 115 4.68 10.61 -5.27
C HIS A 115 6.00 10.27 -5.98
N VAL A 116 6.12 9.07 -6.55
CA VAL A 116 7.31 8.68 -7.32
C VAL A 116 7.54 9.63 -8.51
N PHE A 117 6.49 9.99 -9.25
CA PHE A 117 6.61 10.95 -10.34
C PHE A 117 6.88 12.39 -9.86
N ALA A 118 6.39 12.79 -8.68
CA ALA A 118 6.73 14.08 -8.09
C ALA A 118 8.22 14.16 -7.74
N MET A 119 8.77 13.11 -7.13
CA MET A 119 10.22 13.00 -6.87
C MET A 119 11.03 13.04 -8.17
N ARG A 120 10.55 12.36 -9.22
CA ARG A 120 11.16 12.45 -10.56
C ARG A 120 11.21 13.88 -11.08
N GLY A 121 10.17 14.67 -10.83
CA GLY A 121 10.08 16.07 -11.26
C GLY A 121 11.13 17.00 -10.62
N VAL A 122 11.74 16.59 -9.49
CA VAL A 122 12.84 17.31 -8.84
C VAL A 122 14.19 17.04 -9.51
N MET A 123 14.30 15.96 -10.29
CA MET A 123 15.54 15.55 -10.93
C MET A 123 15.89 16.47 -12.10
N ARG A 124 17.17 16.83 -12.24
CA ARG A 124 17.69 17.46 -13.45
C ARG A 124 17.76 16.44 -14.59
N ALA A 125 17.83 16.94 -15.82
CA ALA A 125 17.83 16.11 -17.02
C ALA A 125 18.92 15.01 -17.00
N ASP A 126 20.12 15.32 -16.49
CA ASP A 126 21.25 14.39 -16.33
C ASP A 126 21.02 13.30 -15.27
N GLN A 127 20.13 13.54 -14.29
CA GLN A 127 19.82 12.60 -13.20
C GLN A 127 18.63 11.68 -13.52
N THR A 128 17.73 12.10 -14.40
CA THR A 128 16.47 11.37 -14.70
C THR A 128 16.67 9.91 -15.09
N ALA A 129 17.70 9.59 -15.87
CA ALA A 129 17.99 8.22 -16.29
C ALA A 129 18.44 7.33 -15.12
N ALA A 130 19.15 7.88 -14.14
CA ALA A 130 19.54 7.14 -12.94
C ALA A 130 18.33 6.89 -12.03
N PHE A 131 17.48 7.91 -11.85
CA PHE A 131 16.21 7.79 -11.13
C PHE A 131 15.33 6.67 -11.73
N ASP A 132 15.15 6.66 -13.06
CA ASP A 132 14.29 5.68 -13.73
C ASP A 132 14.79 4.24 -13.55
N ARG A 133 16.12 4.02 -13.59
CA ARG A 133 16.69 2.70 -13.32
C ARG A 133 16.38 2.23 -11.90
N VAL A 134 16.51 3.12 -10.92
CA VAL A 134 16.19 2.82 -9.52
C VAL A 134 14.72 2.43 -9.37
N VAL A 135 13.80 3.18 -10.00
CA VAL A 135 12.36 2.86 -9.97
C VAL A 135 12.07 1.52 -10.64
N VAL A 136 12.63 1.26 -11.83
CA VAL A 136 12.43 -0.03 -12.53
C VAL A 136 12.95 -1.18 -11.67
N GLN A 137 14.15 -1.06 -11.10
CA GLN A 137 14.72 -2.09 -10.23
C GLN A 137 13.85 -2.35 -8.99
N ALA A 138 13.24 -1.32 -8.40
CA ALA A 138 12.33 -1.49 -7.29
C ALA A 138 11.01 -2.18 -7.67
N LEU A 139 10.59 -2.09 -8.94
CA LEU A 139 9.36 -2.70 -9.46
C LEU A 139 9.55 -4.10 -10.06
N THR A 140 10.79 -4.48 -10.40
CA THR A 140 11.10 -5.79 -10.97
C THR A 140 11.85 -6.65 -9.94
N PRO A 141 11.43 -7.90 -9.67
CA PRO A 141 12.19 -8.77 -8.80
C PRO A 141 13.62 -8.96 -9.35
N ALA A 142 14.62 -8.82 -8.48
CA ALA A 142 16.00 -9.12 -8.83
C ALA A 142 16.09 -10.60 -9.25
N HIS A 143 16.63 -10.85 -10.45
CA HIS A 143 16.96 -12.19 -10.92
C HIS A 143 18.18 -12.75 -10.19
#